data_AF-Q4RZ93-F1
#
_entry.id   AF-Q4RZ93-F1
#
_cell.length_a   1.000
_cell.length_b   1.000
_cell.length_c   1.000
_cell.angle_alpha   90.00
_cell.angle_beta   90.00
_cell.angle_gamma   90.00
#
_symmetry.space_group_name_H-M   'P 1'
#
loop_
_entity.id
_entity.type
_entity.pdbx_description
1 polymer ?
#
loop_
_entity_poly.entity_id
_entity_poly.type
_entity_poly.pdbx_seq_one_letter_code
_entity_poly.pdbx_strand_id
1 'polypeptide(L)'
;MFKTGLYINDLSMHDSSRDLVLAGTQQSEELKRALIQEQKKSSKLEESMKMLDYEMKKTDDLLYRMIPKPVAKRLRKGEPAVNTCEVRMGTICRMVKNIHICK
;
A
#
# COMPACT_ATOMS: atom_id res chain seq x y z
N MET A 1 38.76 5.58 17.34
CA MET A 1 39.87 4.61 17.23
C MET A 1 40.83 5.01 16.11
N PHE A 2 40.51 4.81 14.83
CA PHE A 2 41.42 5.23 13.75
C PHE A 2 41.77 6.74 13.74
N LYS A 3 40.78 7.62 13.98
CA LYS A 3 41.00 9.08 14.05
C LYS A 3 41.88 9.53 15.23
N THR A 4 42.01 8.69 16.25
CA THR A 4 42.81 8.95 17.46
C THR A 4 44.12 8.17 17.45
N GLY A 5 44.45 7.45 16.37
CA GLY A 5 45.66 6.62 16.27
C GLY A 5 45.65 5.36 17.14
N LEU A 6 44.50 4.99 17.71
CA LEU A 6 44.37 3.86 18.64
C LEU A 6 43.83 2.63 17.90
N TYR A 7 44.48 1.50 18.09
CA TYR A 7 44.10 0.21 17.52
C TYR A 7 43.40 -0.68 18.55
N ILE A 8 42.62 -1.65 18.08
CA ILE A 8 41.96 -2.63 18.96
C ILE A 8 42.95 -3.36 19.86
N ASN A 9 44.15 -3.61 19.35
CA ASN A 9 45.16 -4.33 20.10
C ASN A 9 45.73 -3.53 21.28
N ASP A 10 45.57 -2.20 21.27
CA ASP A 10 46.00 -1.30 22.35
C ASP A 10 45.03 -1.32 23.54
N LEU A 11 43.83 -1.88 23.38
CA LEU A 11 42.86 -2.07 24.46
C LEU A 11 43.26 -3.26 25.33
N SER A 12 43.10 -3.12 26.64
CA SER A 12 43.35 -4.19 27.62
C SER A 12 42.51 -5.43 27.33
N MET A 13 43.07 -6.61 27.59
CA MET A 13 42.36 -7.89 27.56
C MET A 13 41.71 -8.25 28.90
N HIS A 14 42.06 -7.51 29.96
CA HIS A 14 41.62 -7.81 31.32
C HIS A 14 40.33 -7.07 31.69
N ASP A 15 39.87 -6.16 30.84
CA ASP A 15 38.62 -5.45 30.98
C ASP A 15 37.73 -5.64 29.74
N SER A 16 36.50 -5.15 29.83
CA SER A 16 35.46 -5.30 28.80
C SER A 16 35.54 -4.26 27.68
N SER A 17 36.56 -3.40 27.65
CA SER A 17 36.66 -2.32 26.66
C SER A 17 36.76 -2.84 25.23
N ARG A 18 37.58 -3.87 25.01
CA ARG A 18 37.74 -4.53 23.71
C ARG A 18 36.44 -5.18 23.23
N ASP A 19 35.78 -5.92 24.12
CA ASP A 19 34.51 -6.59 23.83
C ASP A 19 33.40 -5.61 23.48
N LEU A 20 33.32 -4.49 24.22
CA LEU A 20 32.31 -3.47 23.97
C LEU A 20 32.47 -2.82 22.58
N VAL A 21 33.71 -2.56 22.16
CA VAL A 21 33.96 -2.00 20.82
C VAL A 21 33.57 -3.00 19.73
N LEU A 22 33.98 -4.27 19.86
CA LEU A 22 33.64 -5.31 18.88
C LEU A 22 32.12 -5.53 18.80
N ALA A 23 31.45 -5.63 19.94
CA ALA A 23 29.99 -5.74 20.01
C ALA A 23 29.30 -4.51 19.37
N GLY A 24 29.80 -3.30 19.64
CA GLY A 24 29.29 -2.08 19.03
C GLY A 24 29.43 -2.06 17.50
N THR A 25 30.54 -2.57 16.96
CA THR A 25 30.70 -2.71 15.50
C THR A 25 29.71 -3.71 14.91
N GLN A 26 29.52 -4.86 15.55
CA GLN A 26 28.57 -5.87 15.11
C GLN A 26 27.12 -5.35 15.11
N GLN A 27 26.71 -4.69 16.20
CA GLN A 27 25.38 -4.09 16.30
C GLN A 27 25.17 -3.03 15.21
N SER A 28 26.17 -2.19 14.92
CA SER A 28 26.06 -1.18 13.86
C SER A 28 25.83 -1.82 12.48
N GLU A 29 26.50 -2.92 12.18
CA GLU A 29 26.30 -3.65 10.92
C GLU A 29 24.91 -4.28 10.84
N GLU A 30 24.44 -4.88 11.93
CA GLU A 30 23.10 -5.47 11.99
C GLU A 30 22.01 -4.41 11.77
N LEU A 31 22.12 -3.26 12.43
CA LEU A 31 21.24 -2.11 12.22
C LEU A 31 21.26 -1.62 10.77
N LYS A 32 22.44 -1.53 10.15
CA LYS A 32 22.54 -1.15 8.73
C LYS A 32 21.84 -2.16 7.82
N ARG A 33 21.99 -3.46 8.07
CA ARG A 33 21.31 -4.51 7.31
C ARG A 33 19.79 -4.43 7.47
N ALA A 34 19.31 -4.25 8.70
CA ALA A 34 17.89 -4.07 8.98
C ALA A 34 17.32 -2.85 8.23
N LEU A 35 18.03 -1.71 8.26
CA LEU A 35 17.63 -0.51 7.55
C LEU A 35 17.51 -0.75 6.03
N ILE A 36 18.52 -1.38 5.41
CA ILE A 36 18.49 -1.71 3.97
C ILE A 36 17.31 -2.62 3.65
N GLN A 37 17.04 -3.62 4.51
CA GLN A 37 15.93 -4.54 4.32
C GLN A 37 14.58 -3.82 4.40
N GLU A 38 14.39 -2.93 5.38
CA GLU A 38 13.16 -2.14 5.53
C GLU A 38 12.95 -1.18 4.36
N GLN A 39 14.00 -0.51 3.89
CA GLN A 39 13.93 0.33 2.69
C GLN A 39 13.48 -0.47 1.45
N LYS A 40 14.01 -1.68 1.27
CA LYS A 40 13.62 -2.56 0.17
C LYS A 40 12.16 -3.00 0.28
N LYS A 41 11.69 -3.35 1.49
CA LYS A 41 10.27 -3.71 1.73
C LYS A 41 9.36 -2.53 1.46
N SER A 42 9.72 -1.33 1.92
CA SER A 42 8.96 -0.11 1.70
C SER A 42 8.83 0.21 0.21
N SER A 43 9.91 0.13 -0.56
CA SER A 43 9.87 0.33 -2.02
C SER A 43 8.95 -0.69 -2.72
N LYS A 44 9.01 -1.97 -2.33
CA LYS A 44 8.12 -3.00 -2.88
C LYS A 44 6.65 -2.77 -2.52
N LEU A 45 6.40 -2.28 -1.30
CA LEU A 45 5.05 -1.93 -0.86
C LEU A 45 4.49 -0.77 -1.68
N GLU A 46 5.27 0.29 -1.89
CA GLU A 46 4.86 1.43 -2.73
C GLU A 46 4.52 1.00 -4.16
N GLU A 47 5.34 0.14 -4.77
CA GLU A 47 5.05 -0.42 -6.10
C GLU A 47 3.74 -1.22 -6.11
N SER A 48 3.52 -2.06 -5.08
CA SER A 48 2.29 -2.85 -4.96
C SER A 48 1.05 -1.96 -4.78
N MET A 49 1.16 -0.87 -4.01
CA MET A 49 0.07 0.10 -3.84
C MET A 49 -0.25 0.80 -5.17
N LYS A 50 0.77 1.17 -5.96
CA LYS A 50 0.55 1.75 -7.30
C LYS A 50 -0.14 0.77 -8.26
N MET A 51 0.22 -0.51 -8.21
CA MET A 51 -0.44 -1.54 -9.02
C MET A 51 -1.91 -1.72 -8.59
N LEU A 52 -2.18 -1.75 -7.29
CA LEU A 52 -3.53 -1.82 -6.76
C LEU A 52 -4.39 -0.64 -7.21
N ASP A 53 -3.87 0.59 -7.14
CA ASP A 53 -4.58 1.79 -7.60
C ASP A 53 -4.93 1.71 -9.10
N TYR A 54 -4.04 1.14 -9.92
CA TYR A 54 -4.27 0.96 -11.34
C TYR A 54 -5.36 -0.10 -11.61
N GLU A 55 -5.34 -1.23 -10.91
CA GLU A 55 -6.38 -2.26 -11.02
C GLU A 55 -7.74 -1.76 -10.52
N MET A 56 -7.77 -0.99 -9.44
CA MET A 56 -8.98 -0.33 -8.95
C MET A 56 -9.56 0.61 -10.02
N LYS A 57 -8.72 1.44 -10.66
CA LYS A 57 -9.16 2.33 -11.76
C LYS A 57 -9.70 1.55 -12.96
N LYS A 58 -9.05 0.46 -13.35
CA LYS A 58 -9.54 -0.42 -14.42
C LYS A 58 -10.90 -1.02 -14.10
N THR A 59 -11.07 -1.48 -12.86
CA THR A 59 -12.33 -2.08 -12.39
C THR A 59 -13.44 -1.04 -12.36
N ASP A 60 -13.16 0.17 -11.89
CA ASP A 60 -14.09 1.29 -11.91
C ASP A 60 -14.52 1.67 -13.34
N ASP A 61 -13.57 1.75 -14.27
CA ASP A 61 -13.86 2.03 -15.68
C ASP A 61 -14.77 0.96 -16.31
N LEU A 62 -14.49 -0.32 -16.03
CA LEU A 62 -15.33 -1.42 -16.47
C LEU A 62 -16.74 -1.34 -15.86
N LEU A 63 -16.85 -1.07 -14.56
CA LEU A 63 -18.14 -0.91 -13.89
C LEU A 63 -18.98 0.22 -14.50
N TYR A 64 -18.36 1.37 -14.79
CA TYR A 64 -19.03 2.52 -15.41
C TYR A 64 -19.40 2.31 -16.88
N ARG A 65 -18.77 1.34 -17.58
CA ARG A 65 -19.20 0.91 -18.92
C ARG A 65 -20.43 0.01 -18.87
N MET A 66 -20.57 -0.81 -17.82
CA MET A 66 -21.69 -1.74 -17.68
C MET A 66 -22.95 -1.08 -17.10
N ILE A 67 -22.79 -0.09 -16.23
CA ILE A 67 -23.89 0.54 -15.49
C ILE A 67 -23.68 2.07 -15.45
N PRO A 68 -24.73 2.90 -15.59
CA PRO A 68 -24.59 4.36 -15.54
C PRO A 68 -23.88 4.86 -14.27
N LYS A 69 -22.95 5.82 -14.44
CA LYS A 69 -22.17 6.46 -13.37
C LYS A 69 -22.95 6.80 -12.09
N PRO A 70 -24.15 7.41 -12.13
CA PRO A 70 -24.90 7.73 -10.92
C PRO A 70 -25.34 6.50 -10.13
N VAL A 71 -25.67 5.38 -10.79
CA VAL A 71 -26.04 4.11 -10.12
C VAL A 71 -24.82 3.47 -9.49
N ALA A 72 -23.74 3.33 -10.24
CA ALA A 72 -22.51 2.73 -9.76
C ALA A 72 -21.94 3.48 -8.53
N LYS A 73 -22.06 4.81 -8.49
CA LYS A 73 -21.69 5.62 -7.31
C LYS A 73 -22.59 5.35 -6.09
N ARG A 74 -23.89 5.14 -6.27
CA ARG A 74 -24.83 4.82 -5.18
C ARG A 74 -24.59 3.42 -4.62
N LEU A 75 -24.40 2.44 -5.51
CA LEU A 75 -24.04 1.06 -5.11
C LEU A 75 -22.70 1.02 -4.36
N ARG A 76 -21.70 1.78 -4.80
CA ARG A 76 -20.40 1.89 -4.11
C ARG A 76 -20.48 2.56 -2.74
N LYS A 77 -21.49 3.40 -2.49
CA LYS A 77 -21.79 3.98 -1.17
C LYS A 77 -22.51 3.01 -0.23
N GLY A 78 -22.82 1.80 -0.67
CA GLY A 78 -23.50 0.78 0.13
C GLY A 78 -25.03 0.87 0.10
N GLU A 79 -25.61 1.64 -0.83
CA GLU A 79 -27.06 1.66 -0.99
C GLU A 79 -27.56 0.32 -1.55
N PRO A 80 -28.68 -0.22 -1.02
CA PRO A 80 -29.23 -1.48 -1.52
C PRO A 80 -29.66 -1.33 -2.98
N ALA A 81 -29.32 -2.32 -3.80
CA ALA A 81 -29.58 -2.31 -5.24
C ALA A 81 -31.08 -2.12 -5.57
N VAL A 82 -31.95 -2.64 -4.72
CA VAL A 82 -33.42 -2.51 -4.83
C VAL A 82 -33.88 -1.06 -4.82
N ASN A 83 -33.23 -0.19 -4.04
CA ASN A 83 -33.56 1.24 -3.96
C ASN A 83 -32.97 2.05 -5.14
N THR A 84 -32.16 1.41 -5.98
CA THR A 84 -31.56 2.01 -7.16
C THR A 84 -32.33 1.67 -8.44
N CYS A 85 -33.17 0.64 -8.38
CA CYS A 85 -34.10 0.25 -9.42
C CYS A 85 -35.47 0.90 -9.17
N GLU A 86 -35.97 1.73 -10.08
CA GLU A 86 -37.42 1.95 -10.15
C GLU A 86 -38.01 0.80 -11.00
N VAL A 87 -39.29 0.42 -10.91
CA VAL A 87 -39.93 -0.54 -11.84
C VAL A 87 -41.17 0.15 -12.40
N ARG A 88 -41.19 0.43 -13.71
CA ARG A 88 -42.39 0.93 -14.38
C ARG A 88 -43.10 -0.26 -15.03
N MET A 89 -44.36 -0.49 -14.67
CA MET A 89 -45.15 -1.63 -15.13
C MET A 89 -45.10 -1.77 -16.65
N GLY A 90 -44.67 -2.94 -17.15
CA GLY A 90 -44.68 -3.29 -18.57
C GLY A 90 -43.32 -3.35 -19.27
N THR A 91 -42.24 -2.84 -18.67
CA THR A 91 -40.87 -3.05 -19.19
C THR A 91 -39.89 -3.01 -18.03
N ILE A 92 -39.01 -4.01 -17.92
CA ILE A 92 -37.96 -4.06 -16.91
C ILE A 92 -37.25 -2.70 -16.91
N CYS A 93 -37.36 -1.98 -15.80
CA CYS A 93 -36.91 -0.60 -15.74
C CYS A 93 -35.40 -0.52 -15.97
N ARG A 94 -35.01 0.35 -16.90
CA ARG A 94 -33.65 0.86 -16.96
C ARG A 94 -33.42 1.78 -15.77
N MET A 95 -32.38 1.44 -15.02
CA MET A 95 -31.90 2.23 -13.91
C MET A 95 -31.63 3.68 -14.38
N VAL A 96 -32.08 4.65 -13.57
CA VAL A 96 -31.65 6.07 -13.44
C VAL A 96 -32.71 7.11 -13.79
N LYS A 97 -33.24 7.79 -12.76
CA LYS A 97 -33.68 9.19 -12.83
C LYS A 97 -32.55 10.02 -13.45
N ASN A 98 -32.72 10.42 -14.72
CA ASN A 98 -31.93 11.36 -15.54
C ASN A 98 -31.23 10.83 -16.81
N ILE A 99 -31.39 9.57 -17.22
CA ILE A 99 -30.92 9.13 -18.55
C ILE A 99 -32.03 8.29 -19.22
N HIS A 100 -32.73 8.89 -20.20
CA HIS A 100 -33.69 8.18 -21.04
C HIS A 100 -32.91 7.29 -22.03
N ILE A 101 -32.62 6.06 -21.66
CA ILE A 101 -32.27 5.04 -22.66
C ILE A 101 -33.56 4.25 -22.90
N CYS A 102 -34.41 4.72 -23.81
CA CYS A 102 -35.54 3.94 -24.33
C CYS A 102 -35.04 2.98 -25.41
N LYS A 103 -35.35 1.69 -25.27
CA LYS A 103 -35.71 0.82 -26.39
C LYS A 103 -37.06 0.23 -26.03
#